data_AF-A0A431PY43-F1
#
_entry.id   AF-A0A431PY43-F1
#
_cell.length_a   1.000
_cell.length_b   1.000
_cell.length_c   1.000
_cell.angle_alpha   90.00
_cell.angle_beta   90.00
_cell.angle_gamma   90.00
#
_symmetry.space_group_name_H-M   'P 1'
#
loop_
_entity.id
_entity.type
_entity.pdbx_description
1 polymer ?
#
loop_
_entity_poly.entity_id
_entity_poly.type
_entity_poly.pdbx_seq_one_letter_code
_entity_poly.pdbx_strand_id
1 'polypeptide(L)'
;MTFFTFEYSVPGEAPVLSERIDVPFASALWCHVEALALRFGARPGAFIHVRDDKGRAVIRAGVATALASIAQCRCGDCGLKAAAARGAQALDGPPPLSPCRGAGACTCKSIPPGEGA
;
A
#
# COMPACT_ATOMS: atom_id res chain seq x y z
N MET A 1 6.97 -6.87 -16.96
CA MET A 1 7.03 -5.77 -16.00
C MET A 1 5.73 -5.00 -16.10
N THR A 2 5.00 -4.88 -14.99
CA THR A 2 3.69 -4.25 -14.96
C THR A 2 3.80 -3.03 -14.07
N PHE A 3 3.56 -1.87 -14.67
CA PHE A 3 3.63 -0.61 -13.97
C PHE A 3 2.27 -0.26 -13.39
N PHE A 4 2.30 0.27 -12.18
CA PHE A 4 1.11 0.78 -11.52
C PHE A 4 1.34 2.22 -11.08
N THR A 5 0.33 3.05 -11.27
CA THR A 5 0.32 4.42 -10.79
C THR A 5 -0.44 4.48 -9.47
N PHE A 6 0.22 4.91 -8.41
CA PHE A 6 -0.34 5.10 -7.08
C PHE A 6 -0.61 6.58 -6.87
N GLU A 7 -1.85 6.92 -6.55
CA GLU A 7 -2.31 8.28 -6.34
C GLU A 7 -2.85 8.42 -4.92
N TYR A 8 -2.38 9.42 -4.17
CA TYR A 8 -2.96 9.83 -2.90
C TYR A 8 -3.76 11.11 -3.11
N SER A 9 -5.02 11.11 -2.68
CA SER A 9 -5.92 12.25 -2.85
C SER A 9 -6.74 12.52 -1.59
N VAL A 10 -6.99 13.79 -1.34
CA VAL A 10 -7.89 14.28 -0.29
C VAL A 10 -9.04 15.04 -0.95
N PRO A 11 -10.29 14.84 -0.54
CA PRO A 11 -11.42 15.59 -1.08
C PRO A 11 -11.21 17.09 -0.98
N GLY A 12 -11.38 17.80 -2.10
CA GLY A 12 -11.20 19.26 -2.15
C GLY A 12 -9.75 19.71 -2.36
N GLU A 13 -8.80 18.78 -2.46
CA GLU A 13 -7.39 19.08 -2.75
C GLU A 13 -6.94 18.42 -4.06
N ALA A 14 -5.90 19.00 -4.68
CA ALA A 14 -5.22 18.36 -5.78
C ALA A 14 -4.55 17.04 -5.29
N PRO A 15 -4.42 16.02 -6.15
CA PRO A 15 -3.69 14.80 -5.82
C PRO A 15 -2.28 15.16 -5.31
N VAL A 16 -1.93 14.66 -4.12
CA VAL A 16 -0.70 15.06 -3.41
C VAL A 16 0.52 14.27 -3.92
N LEU A 17 0.29 13.06 -4.43
CA LEU A 17 1.34 12.22 -5.00
C LEU A 17 0.77 11.39 -6.14
N SER A 18 1.55 11.26 -7.22
CA SER A 18 1.36 10.26 -8.27
C SER A 18 2.71 9.56 -8.49
N GLU A 19 2.86 8.34 -7.99
CA GLU A 19 4.08 7.53 -8.14
C GLU A 19 3.82 6.35 -9.07
N ARG A 20 4.64 6.21 -10.11
CA ARG A 20 4.62 5.05 -11.00
C ARG A 20 5.65 4.04 -10.53
N ILE A 21 5.19 2.88 -10.10
CA ILE A 21 6.04 1.84 -9.52
C ILE A 21 5.94 0.58 -10.38
N ASP A 22 7.09 -0.05 -10.66
CA ASP A 22 7.11 -1.41 -11.20
C ASP A 22 6.84 -2.39 -10.07
N VAL A 23 5.74 -3.12 -10.17
CA VAL A 23 5.33 -4.07 -9.14
C VAL A 23 5.29 -5.46 -9.76
N PRO A 24 6.18 -6.38 -9.35
CA PRO A 24 6.32 -7.68 -10.01
C PRO A 24 5.11 -8.60 -9.75
N PHE A 25 4.37 -8.38 -8.66
CA PHE A 25 3.22 -9.19 -8.26
C PHE A 25 2.07 -8.34 -7.74
N ALA A 26 0.83 -8.69 -8.11
CA ALA A 26 -0.37 -7.98 -7.64
C ALA A 26 -0.50 -7.98 -6.10
N SER A 27 0.02 -9.00 -5.43
CA SER A 27 0.07 -9.09 -3.95
C SER A 27 0.95 -8.01 -3.30
N ALA A 28 1.93 -7.46 -4.03
CA ALA A 28 2.77 -6.37 -3.54
C ALA A 28 2.08 -4.98 -3.65
N LEU A 29 1.01 -4.85 -4.45
CA LEU A 29 0.27 -3.60 -4.59
C LEU A 29 -0.30 -3.12 -3.26
N TRP A 30 -0.90 -4.04 -2.49
CA TRP A 30 -1.49 -3.69 -1.21
C TRP A 30 -0.43 -3.23 -0.20
N CYS A 31 0.75 -3.85 -0.20
CA CYS A 31 1.85 -3.44 0.68
C CYS A 31 2.32 -2.01 0.35
N HIS A 32 2.30 -1.60 -0.92
CA HIS A 32 2.58 -0.23 -1.32
C HIS A 32 1.47 0.75 -0.91
N VAL A 33 0.19 0.36 -1.03
CA VAL A 33 -0.93 1.16 -0.51
C VAL A 33 -0.76 1.43 0.98
N GLU A 34 -0.39 0.42 1.75
CA GLU A 34 -0.13 0.54 3.19
C GLU A 34 1.06 1.44 3.51
N ALA A 35 2.16 1.31 2.76
CA ALA A 35 3.31 2.17 2.89
C ALA A 35 2.98 3.65 2.60
N LEU A 36 2.20 3.91 1.55
CA LEU A 36 1.73 5.27 1.21
C LEU A 36 0.82 5.81 2.31
N ALA A 37 -0.10 4.99 2.81
CA ALA A 37 -0.98 5.37 3.91
C ALA A 37 -0.20 5.76 5.17
N LEU A 38 0.89 5.04 5.48
CA LEU A 38 1.79 5.39 6.57
C LEU A 38 2.55 6.70 6.31
N ARG A 39 3.07 6.89 5.09
CA ARG A 39 3.87 8.06 4.71
C ARG A 39 3.06 9.35 4.82
N PHE A 40 1.83 9.36 4.31
CA PHE A 40 0.98 10.56 4.30
C PHE A 40 0.09 10.71 5.54
N GLY A 41 -0.08 9.64 6.31
CA GLY A 41 -0.88 9.62 7.53
C GLY A 41 -2.39 9.69 7.28
N ALA A 42 -3.18 9.45 8.33
CA ALA A 42 -4.63 9.50 8.26
C ALA A 42 -5.13 10.95 8.16
N ARG A 43 -5.59 11.36 6.97
CA ARG A 43 -6.37 12.59 6.80
C ARG A 43 -7.85 12.24 6.56
N PRO A 44 -8.81 12.99 7.15
CA PRO A 44 -10.23 12.74 6.94
C PRO A 44 -10.59 12.72 5.45
N GLY A 45 -11.27 11.64 5.03
CA GLY A 45 -11.68 11.47 3.64
C GLY A 45 -10.57 11.11 2.65
N ALA A 46 -9.32 10.96 3.08
CA ALA A 46 -8.22 10.62 2.17
C ALA A 46 -8.31 9.20 1.61
N PHE A 47 -7.98 9.06 0.33
CA PHE A 47 -8.02 7.79 -0.40
C PHE A 47 -6.76 7.59 -1.25
N ILE A 48 -6.42 6.33 -1.43
CA ILE A 48 -5.36 5.87 -2.32
C ILE A 48 -6.02 5.17 -3.50
N HIS A 49 -5.67 5.62 -4.69
CA HIS A 49 -6.01 5.00 -5.96
C HIS A 49 -4.79 4.32 -6.55
N VAL A 50 -4.99 3.12 -7.09
CA VAL A 50 -3.97 2.43 -7.88
C VAL A 50 -4.56 2.13 -9.23
N ARG A 51 -3.83 2.53 -10.28
CA ARG A 51 -4.19 2.29 -11.68
C ARG A 51 -3.16 1.42 -12.35
N ASP A 52 -3.59 0.54 -13.24
CA ASP A 52 -2.69 -0.23 -14.10
C ASP A 52 -2.10 0.64 -15.23
N ASP A 53 -1.24 0.05 -16.07
CA ASP A 53 -0.59 0.72 -17.20
C ASP A 53 -1.59 1.22 -18.25
N LYS A 54 -2.83 0.70 -18.25
CA LYS A 54 -3.94 1.11 -19.12
C LYS A 54 -4.82 2.18 -18.48
N GLY A 55 -4.47 2.66 -17.28
CA GLY A 55 -5.22 3.66 -16.54
C GLY A 55 -6.47 3.10 -15.83
N ARG A 56 -6.67 1.78 -15.80
CA ARG A 56 -7.82 1.17 -15.13
C ARG A 56 -7.57 1.11 -13.63
N ALA A 57 -8.56 1.53 -12.84
CA ALA A 57 -8.48 1.43 -11.39
C ALA A 57 -8.47 -0.04 -10.95
N VAL A 58 -7.40 -0.45 -10.27
CA VAL A 58 -7.25 -1.79 -9.70
C VAL A 58 -7.47 -1.80 -8.19
N ILE A 59 -7.13 -0.71 -7.49
CA ILE A 59 -7.39 -0.56 -6.06
C ILE A 59 -7.93 0.85 -5.79
N ARG A 60 -8.97 0.92 -4.95
CA ARG A 60 -9.46 2.14 -4.32
C ARG A 60 -9.66 1.87 -2.84
N ALA A 61 -8.83 2.47 -1.99
CA ALA A 61 -8.87 2.23 -0.55
C ALA A 61 -8.82 3.55 0.23
N GLY A 62 -9.59 3.63 1.31
CA GLY A 62 -9.42 4.71 2.29
C GLY A 62 -8.09 4.56 3.01
N VAL A 63 -7.43 5.69 3.29
CA VAL A 63 -6.14 5.68 4.02
C VAL A 63 -6.31 5.07 5.41
N ALA A 64 -7.43 5.34 6.08
CA ALA A 64 -7.77 4.71 7.36
C ALA A 64 -7.88 3.18 7.26
N THR A 65 -8.44 2.67 6.15
CA THR A 65 -8.53 1.23 5.88
C THR A 65 -7.15 0.60 5.73
N ALA A 66 -6.26 1.25 4.95
CA ALA A 66 -4.90 0.78 4.74
C ALA A 66 -4.07 0.81 6.04
N LEU A 67 -4.26 1.81 6.90
CA LEU A 67 -3.61 1.82 8.22
C LEU A 67 -4.16 0.73 9.14
N ALA A 68 -5.48 0.52 9.14
CA ALA A 68 -6.10 -0.54 9.92
C ALA A 68 -5.62 -1.94 9.50
N SER A 69 -5.42 -2.17 8.20
CA SER A 69 -4.91 -3.47 7.71
C SER A 69 -3.46 -3.74 8.11
N ILE A 70 -2.65 -2.71 8.41
CA ILE A 70 -1.32 -2.88 9.01
C ILE A 70 -1.45 -3.38 10.45
N ALA A 71 -2.37 -2.80 11.24
CA ALA A 71 -2.62 -3.24 12.61
C ALA A 71 -3.12 -4.70 12.67
N GLN A 72 -4.01 -5.06 11.75
CA GLN A 72 -4.58 -6.42 11.61
C GLN A 72 -3.58 -7.45 11.06
N CYS A 73 -2.42 -7.01 10.56
CA CYS A 73 -1.38 -7.90 10.09
C CYS A 73 -0.90 -8.83 11.22
N ARG A 74 -1.06 -10.14 11.03
CA ARG A 74 -0.63 -11.18 12.00
C ARG A 74 0.88 -11.45 11.96
N CYS A 75 1.57 -10.95 10.93
CA CYS A 75 3.02 -11.09 10.79
C CYS A 75 3.74 -10.29 11.90
N GLY A 76 4.44 -10.99 12.81
CA GLY A 76 5.16 -10.38 13.93
C GLY A 76 6.31 -9.46 13.50
N ASP A 77 7.04 -9.86 12.45
CA ASP A 77 8.18 -9.10 11.90
C ASP A 77 7.78 -8.21 10.71
N CYS A 78 6.53 -7.74 10.66
CA CYS A 78 6.08 -6.87 9.58
C CYS A 78 6.78 -5.50 9.65
N GLY A 79 7.65 -5.20 8.67
CA GLY A 79 8.37 -3.92 8.60
C GLY A 79 7.45 -2.70 8.61
N LEU A 80 6.26 -2.80 8.00
CA LEU A 80 5.25 -1.73 8.02
C LEU A 80 4.65 -1.53 9.42
N LYS A 81 4.50 -2.58 10.23
CA LYS A 81 4.01 -2.49 11.61
C LYS A 81 5.05 -1.81 12.51
N ALA A 82 6.32 -2.16 12.33
CA ALA A 82 7.43 -1.50 13.00
C ALA A 82 7.54 -0.01 12.59
N ALA A 83 7.37 0.30 11.30
CA ALA A 83 7.33 1.68 10.81
C ALA A 83 6.13 2.46 11.37
N ALA A 84 4.95 1.85 11.43
CA ALA A 84 3.76 2.44 12.03
C ALA A 84 3.97 2.82 13.50
N ALA A 85 4.64 1.96 14.27
CA ALA A 85 4.98 2.23 15.67
C ALA A 85 6.00 3.37 15.84
N ARG A 86 6.86 3.61 14.84
CA ARG A 86 7.87 4.68 14.83
C ARG A 86 7.35 6.02 14.30
N GLY A 87 6.19 6.03 13.65
CA GLY A 87 5.57 7.22 13.07
C GLY A 87 5.95 7.48 11.61
N ALA A 88 5.07 8.20 10.90
CA ALA A 88 5.08 8.44 9.45
C ALA A 88 6.40 9.01 8.88
N GLN A 89 7.18 9.72 9.70
CA GLN A 89 8.42 10.39 9.29
C GLN A 89 9.59 9.43 9.01
N ALA A 90 9.47 8.14 9.32
CA ALA A 90 10.53 7.16 9.08
C ALA A 90 10.58 6.63 7.62
N LEU A 91 9.69 7.12 6.73
CA LEU A 91 9.53 6.64 5.35
C LEU A 91 10.00 7.63 4.28
N ASP A 92 10.93 8.55 4.59
CA ASP A 92 11.53 9.50 3.61
C ASP A 92 12.42 8.82 2.53
N GLY A 93 12.30 7.49 2.39
CA GLY A 93 12.96 6.67 1.37
C GLY A 93 12.00 5.60 0.85
N PRO A 94 12.42 4.77 -0.14
CA PRO A 94 11.61 3.65 -0.59
C PRO A 94 11.19 2.83 0.64
N PRO A 95 9.89 2.49 0.78
CA PRO A 95 9.42 1.87 1.99
C PRO A 95 10.27 0.63 2.25
N PRO A 96 10.67 0.37 3.51
CA PRO A 96 11.22 -0.91 3.88
C PRO A 96 10.07 -1.91 3.75
N LEU A 97 9.81 -2.33 2.51
CA LEU A 97 9.21 -3.60 2.20
C LEU A 97 10.26 -4.64 2.62
N SER A 98 10.52 -4.72 3.92
CA SER A 98 11.23 -5.85 4.48
C SER A 98 10.43 -7.06 4.01
N PRO A 99 11.05 -7.97 3.24
CA PRO A 99 10.35 -9.13 2.78
C PRO A 99 9.93 -9.88 4.04
N CYS A 100 8.63 -9.90 4.30
CA CYS A 100 8.00 -11.04 4.96
C CYS A 100 8.66 -12.27 4.31
N ARG A 101 9.53 -12.99 5.06
CA ARG A 101 10.53 -13.94 4.54
C ARG A 101 9.98 -14.72 3.33
N GLY A 102 10.48 -14.40 2.14
CA GLY A 102 10.15 -15.08 0.89
C GLY A 102 9.25 -14.27 -0.05
N ALA A 103 9.85 -13.72 -1.11
CA ALA A 103 9.18 -13.36 -2.37
C ALA A 103 8.24 -12.12 -2.41
N GLY A 104 8.58 -11.02 -1.73
CA GLY A 104 7.95 -9.71 -2.04
C GLY A 104 6.44 -9.61 -1.77
N ALA A 105 5.87 -10.59 -1.08
CA ALA A 105 4.50 -10.60 -0.62
C ALA A 105 4.51 -10.93 0.87
N CYS A 106 3.76 -10.18 1.67
CA CYS A 106 3.45 -10.68 3.00
C CYS A 106 2.51 -11.87 2.83
N THR A 107 2.97 -13.06 3.18
CA THR A 107 2.21 -14.32 3.12
C THR A 107 0.91 -14.25 3.92
N CYS A 108 0.84 -13.39 4.94
CA CYS A 108 -0.39 -13.08 5.68
C CYS A 108 -1.41 -12.21 4.90
N LYS A 109 -1.05 -11.69 3.72
CA LYS A 109 -1.85 -10.81 2.86
C LYS A 109 -1.84 -11.22 1.39
N SER A 110 -1.25 -12.37 1.06
CA SER A 110 -1.53 -13.03 -0.21
C SER A 110 -3.04 -13.22 -0.26
N ILE A 111 -3.73 -12.41 -1.07
CA ILE A 111 -5.08 -12.75 -1.50
C ILE A 111 -4.91 -14.14 -2.11
N PRO A 112 -5.57 -15.19 -1.60
CA PRO A 112 -5.53 -16.47 -2.31
C PRO A 112 -5.97 -16.17 -3.75
N PRO A 113 -5.30 -16.72 -4.77
CA PRO A 113 -5.84 -16.62 -6.12
C PRO A 113 -7.29 -17.09 -6.03
N GLY A 114 -8.23 -16.19 -6.31
CA GLY A 114 -9.64 -16.51 -6.18
C GLY A 114 -9.93 -17.77 -6.98
N GLU A 115 -10.29 -18.84 -6.27
CA GLU A 115 -11.27 -19.80 -6.74
C GLU A 115 -12.45 -19.03 -7.31
N GLY A 116 -12.93 -19.51 -8.46
CA GLY A 116 -13.90 -18.84 -9.29
C GLY A 116 -15.24 -18.62 -8.60
N ALA A 117 -15.94 -17.63 -9.12
CA ALA A 117 -17.39 -17.61 -9.25
C ALA A 117 -17.69 -16.92 -10.58
#